data_AF-A0A914DCI2-F1
#
_entry.id   AF-A0A914DCI2-F1
#
_cell.length_a   1.000
_cell.length_b   1.000
_cell.length_c   1.000
_cell.angle_alpha   90.00
_cell.angle_beta   90.00
_cell.angle_gamma   90.00
#
_symmetry.space_group_name_H-M   'P 1'
#
loop_
_entity.id
_entity.type
_entity.pdbx_description
1 polymer ?
#
loop_
_entity_poly.entity_id
_entity_poly.type
_entity_poly.pdbx_seq_one_letter_code
_entity_poly.pdbx_strand_id
1 'polypeptide(L)'
;MTSAVTTISGRFLQRASLGLGSRTFAAAAQAEKKPQKTSFGGLKDEDRIFTNLYGRHDYRLKGAIARGDWYKTKEIILKGSKWILNEITVSGLRGRGGAGFPSGMKWGFMGRPFDG
;
A
#
# COMPACT_ATOMS: atom_id res chain seq x y z
N MET A 1 10.44 48.84 -76.70
CA MET A 1 11.55 48.94 -75.74
C MET A 1 10.94 48.98 -74.34
N THR A 2 11.43 48.13 -73.42
CA THR A 2 11.54 48.32 -71.95
C THR A 2 10.31 48.83 -71.17
N SER A 3 9.85 48.36 -70.01
CA SER A 3 10.23 47.34 -69.02
C SER A 3 9.11 47.39 -67.96
N ALA A 4 8.60 46.26 -67.45
CA ALA A 4 8.70 45.81 -66.05
C ALA A 4 7.58 46.19 -65.04
N VAL A 5 7.53 45.35 -63.98
CA VAL A 5 6.86 45.46 -62.66
C VAL A 5 5.43 44.86 -62.59
N THR A 6 5.25 43.58 -62.22
CA THR A 6 5.29 42.94 -60.87
C THR A 6 4.06 43.24 -60.00
N THR A 7 3.21 42.23 -59.76
CA THR A 7 2.94 41.62 -58.43
C THR A 7 1.86 40.54 -58.57
N ILE A 8 2.24 39.30 -58.30
CA ILE A 8 1.40 38.10 -58.29
C ILE A 8 0.71 38.03 -56.92
N SER A 9 -0.62 38.10 -56.90
CA SER A 9 -1.44 37.74 -55.75
C SER A 9 -2.18 36.44 -56.04
N GLY A 10 -2.15 35.49 -55.10
CA GLY A 10 -3.09 34.38 -55.06
C GLY A 10 -2.49 32.98 -55.29
N ARG A 11 -1.81 32.45 -54.28
CA ARG A 11 -1.76 30.99 -54.06
C ARG A 11 -2.37 30.68 -52.70
N PHE A 12 -3.66 30.42 -52.71
CA PHE A 12 -4.39 29.83 -51.60
C PHE A 12 -4.01 28.34 -51.52
N LEU A 13 -3.04 28.00 -50.67
CA LEU A 13 -2.67 26.61 -50.37
C LEU A 13 -3.36 26.21 -49.07
N GLN A 14 -4.46 25.49 -49.24
CA GLN A 14 -5.21 24.82 -48.19
C GLN A 14 -4.33 23.71 -47.61
N ARG A 15 -3.89 23.88 -46.35
CA ARG A 15 -3.15 22.84 -45.61
C ARG A 15 -4.12 21.73 -45.20
N ALA A 16 -3.94 20.56 -45.80
CA ALA A 16 -4.47 19.31 -45.28
C ALA A 16 -3.87 19.04 -43.88
N SER A 17 -4.71 18.97 -42.85
CA SER A 17 -4.36 18.45 -41.53
C SER A 17 -4.92 17.04 -41.41
N LEU A 18 -4.12 16.05 -41.81
CA LEU A 18 -4.42 14.64 -41.61
C LEU A 18 -3.64 14.11 -40.41
N GLY A 19 -4.35 14.00 -39.30
CA GLY A 19 -4.26 12.93 -38.30
C GLY A 19 -2.87 12.54 -37.76
N LEU A 20 -2.40 13.26 -36.73
CA LEU A 20 -1.57 12.64 -35.71
C LEU A 20 -2.49 11.97 -34.70
N GLY A 21 -2.69 10.66 -34.83
CA GLY A 21 -3.30 9.83 -33.79
C GLY A 21 -2.41 9.86 -32.56
N SER A 22 -2.69 10.77 -31.63
CA SER A 22 -2.11 10.75 -30.28
C SER A 22 -2.57 9.48 -29.59
N ARG A 23 -1.69 8.47 -29.56
CA ARG A 23 -1.79 7.38 -28.58
C ARG A 23 -1.69 8.01 -27.21
N THR A 24 -2.84 8.29 -26.59
CA THR A 24 -2.92 8.60 -25.16
C THR A 24 -2.52 7.33 -24.42
N PHE A 25 -1.24 7.20 -24.10
CA PHE A 25 -0.81 6.28 -23.06
C PHE A 25 -1.46 6.76 -21.77
N ALA A 26 -2.42 6.00 -21.26
CA ALA A 26 -2.93 6.19 -19.91
C ALA A 26 -1.72 6.12 -18.97
N ALA A 27 -1.35 7.27 -18.43
CA ALA A 27 -0.31 7.35 -17.41
C ALA A 27 -0.81 6.56 -16.20
N ALA A 28 -0.35 5.31 -16.07
CA ALA A 28 -0.55 4.54 -14.86
C ALA A 28 0.00 5.37 -13.71
N ALA A 29 -0.88 5.76 -12.78
CA ALA A 29 -0.50 6.48 -11.57
C ALA A 29 0.65 5.71 -10.90
N GLN A 30 1.84 6.29 -10.92
CA GLN A 30 3.00 5.72 -10.27
C GLN A 30 2.72 5.72 -8.77
N ALA A 31 2.48 4.53 -8.20
CA ALA A 31 2.36 4.38 -6.76
C ALA A 31 3.63 4.90 -6.09
N GLU A 32 3.50 5.91 -5.22
CA GLU A 32 4.61 6.49 -4.48
C GLU A 32 5.35 5.40 -3.70
N LYS A 33 6.60 5.15 -4.06
CA LYS A 33 7.46 4.19 -3.38
C LYS A 33 7.84 4.79 -2.03
N LYS A 34 7.25 4.28 -0.93
CA LYS A 34 7.62 4.69 0.43
C LYS A 34 9.14 4.59 0.61
N PRO A 35 9.80 5.59 1.22
CA PRO A 35 11.25 5.59 1.39
C PRO A 35 11.66 4.37 2.22
N GLN A 36 12.54 3.55 1.63
CA GLN A 36 13.01 2.31 2.23
C GLN A 36 14.12 2.66 3.21
N LYS A 37 13.91 2.38 4.50
CA LYS A 37 14.96 2.55 5.53
C LYS A 37 16.03 1.47 5.33
N THR A 38 17.30 1.88 5.32
CA THR A 38 18.46 0.99 5.15
C THR A 38 19.20 0.73 6.46
N SER A 39 19.03 1.60 7.46
CA SER A 39 19.50 1.40 8.83
C SER A 39 18.35 0.89 9.70
N PHE A 40 18.62 -0.15 10.49
CA PHE A 40 17.65 -0.83 11.35
C PHE A 40 18.11 -0.76 12.82
N GLY A 41 17.15 -0.72 13.74
CA GLY A 41 17.39 -0.46 15.16
C GLY A 41 16.78 0.87 15.61
N GLY A 42 17.00 1.25 16.87
CA GLY A 42 16.47 2.51 17.42
C GLY A 42 14.95 2.55 17.54
N LEU A 43 14.34 1.43 17.97
CA LEU A 43 12.90 1.35 18.21
C LEU A 43 12.52 2.27 19.38
N LYS A 44 11.60 3.20 19.15
CA LYS A 44 11.10 4.08 20.20
C LYS A 44 10.23 3.30 21.17
N ASP A 45 10.08 3.81 22.38
CA ASP A 45 9.25 3.16 23.41
C ASP A 45 7.76 3.12 23.04
N GLU A 46 7.28 4.11 22.29
CA GLU A 46 5.91 4.17 21.74
C GLU A 46 5.63 3.08 20.68
N ASP A 47 6.66 2.63 19.96
CA ASP A 47 6.55 1.62 18.92
C ASP A 47 6.61 0.17 19.49
N ARG A 48 6.80 0.03 20.80
CA ARG A 48 6.87 -1.29 21.46
C ARG A 48 5.47 -1.86 21.64
N ILE A 49 5.23 -3.04 21.07
CA ILE A 49 3.99 -3.79 21.28
C ILE A 49 3.88 -4.31 22.72
N PHE A 50 5.00 -4.74 23.32
CA PHE A 50 5.03 -5.27 24.69
C PHE A 50 5.54 -4.21 25.69
N THR A 51 4.63 -3.32 26.11
CA THR A 51 4.96 -2.16 26.95
C THR A 51 5.24 -2.52 28.42
N ASN A 52 4.55 -3.52 28.99
CA ASN A 52 4.77 -3.97 30.38
C ASN A 52 5.68 -5.21 30.48
N LEU A 53 6.72 -5.30 29.66
CA LEU A 53 7.60 -6.47 29.62
C LEU A 53 8.32 -6.73 30.95
N TYR A 54 8.65 -5.68 31.70
CA TYR A 54 9.37 -5.76 32.97
C TYR A 54 8.47 -5.81 34.21
N GLY A 55 7.15 -5.87 34.05
CA GLY A 55 6.22 -5.92 35.18
C GLY A 55 6.19 -4.66 36.06
N ARG A 56 6.66 -3.52 35.56
CA ARG A 56 6.65 -2.23 36.29
C ARG A 56 5.23 -1.68 36.48
N HIS A 57 4.28 -2.11 35.65
CA HIS A 57 2.88 -1.76 35.74
C HIS A 57 2.03 -2.98 36.12
N ASP A 58 0.78 -2.74 36.52
CA ASP A 58 -0.16 -3.81 36.84
C ASP A 58 -0.37 -4.75 35.65
N TYR A 59 -0.08 -6.04 35.85
CA TYR A 59 -0.26 -7.10 34.85
C TYR A 59 -1.72 -7.58 34.77
N ARG A 60 -2.57 -7.16 35.71
CA ARG A 60 -3.99 -7.54 35.74
C ARG A 60 -4.78 -6.75 34.71
N LEU A 61 -6.08 -7.09 34.61
CA LEU A 61 -6.98 -6.54 33.60
C LEU A 61 -7.05 -5.00 33.61
N LYS A 62 -7.07 -4.36 34.78
CA LYS A 62 -7.13 -2.90 34.88
C LYS A 62 -5.91 -2.24 34.26
N GLY A 63 -4.71 -2.73 34.57
CA GLY A 63 -3.48 -2.28 33.95
C GLY A 63 -3.41 -2.56 32.44
N ALA A 64 -3.94 -3.70 31.99
CA ALA A 64 -4.00 -4.04 30.56
C ALA A 64 -4.88 -3.07 29.77
N ILE A 65 -6.10 -2.80 30.26
CA ILE A 65 -7.01 -1.83 29.64
C ILE A 65 -6.37 -0.44 29.56
N ALA A 66 -5.65 -0.02 30.61
CA ALA A 66 -4.97 1.27 30.63
C ALA A 66 -3.85 1.40 29.57
N ARG A 67 -3.25 0.28 29.13
CA ARG A 67 -2.22 0.27 28.07
C ARG A 67 -2.80 0.18 26.65
N GLY A 68 -4.12 0.06 26.52
CA GLY A 68 -4.79 -0.14 25.24
C GLY A 68 -5.02 -1.60 24.86
N ASP A 69 -4.66 -2.56 25.73
CA ASP A 69 -5.11 -3.94 25.57
C ASP A 69 -6.65 -3.98 25.64
N TRP A 70 -7.30 -4.87 24.88
CA TRP A 70 -8.76 -4.94 24.74
C TRP A 70 -9.44 -3.75 24.05
N TYR A 71 -8.69 -2.80 23.49
CA TYR A 71 -9.25 -1.70 22.72
C TYR A 71 -9.90 -2.18 21.42
N LYS A 72 -11.19 -1.86 21.21
CA LYS A 72 -11.96 -2.15 19.98
C LYS A 72 -11.90 -3.60 19.49
N THR A 73 -11.66 -4.56 20.38
CA THR A 73 -11.61 -5.99 20.04
C THR A 73 -12.91 -6.50 19.44
N LYS A 74 -14.06 -6.00 19.94
CA LYS A 74 -15.38 -6.30 19.37
C LYS A 74 -15.48 -5.90 17.89
N GLU A 75 -15.01 -4.71 17.54
CA GLU A 75 -15.03 -4.22 16.15
C GLU A 75 -14.12 -5.06 15.24
N ILE A 76 -12.95 -5.47 15.75
CA ILE A 76 -12.02 -6.36 15.03
C ILE A 76 -12.69 -7.70 14.72
N ILE A 77 -13.38 -8.29 15.69
CA ILE A 77 -14.08 -9.57 15.52
C ILE A 77 -15.20 -9.44 14.48
N LEU A 78 -15.97 -8.34 14.53
CA LEU A 78 -17.09 -8.10 13.61
C LEU A 78 -16.65 -7.94 12.15
N LYS A 79 -15.42 -7.54 11.87
CA LYS A 79 -14.87 -7.48 10.50
C LYS A 79 -14.67 -8.87 9.86
N GLY A 80 -14.71 -9.93 10.67
CA GLY A 80 -14.63 -11.32 10.22
C GLY A 80 -13.21 -11.83 9.99
N SER A 81 -13.09 -13.16 9.92
CA SER A 81 -11.81 -13.87 9.85
C SER A 81 -10.99 -13.54 8.60
N LYS A 82 -11.65 -13.39 7.44
CA LYS A 82 -10.98 -13.07 6.17
C LYS A 82 -10.26 -11.71 6.23
N TRP A 83 -10.87 -10.71 6.86
CA TRP A 83 -10.25 -9.40 7.04
C TRP A 83 -9.02 -9.50 7.93
N ILE A 84 -9.12 -10.20 9.07
CA ILE A 84 -8.01 -10.40 10.02
C ILE A 84 -6.83 -11.13 9.33
N LEU A 85 -7.11 -12.18 8.56
CA LEU A 85 -6.07 -12.92 7.82
C LEU A 85 -5.35 -12.04 6.80
N ASN A 86 -6.08 -11.15 6.12
CA ASN A 86 -5.50 -10.21 5.18
C ASN A 86 -4.54 -9.23 5.88
N GLU A 87 -4.97 -8.60 6.99
CA GLU A 87 -4.14 -7.68 7.76
C GLU A 87 -2.84 -8.33 8.27
N ILE A 88 -2.91 -9.59 8.71
CA ILE A 88 -1.73 -10.33 9.18
C ILE A 88 -0.78 -10.66 8.02
N THR A 89 -1.34 -10.94 6.84
CA THR A 89 -0.52 -11.20 5.65
C THR A 89 0.14 -9.91 5.16
N VAL A 90 -0.59 -8.80 5.13
CA VAL A 90 -0.08 -7.46 4.75
C VAL A 90 0.98 -6.96 5.72
N SER A 91 0.84 -7.23 7.03
CA SER A 91 1.87 -6.85 8.01
C SER A 91 3.19 -7.60 7.85
N GLY A 92 3.22 -8.68 7.05
CA GLY A 92 4.43 -9.47 6.81
C GLY A 92 4.90 -10.23 8.06
N LEU A 93 3.99 -10.50 9.01
CA LEU A 93 4.35 -11.20 10.24
C LEU A 93 4.83 -12.62 9.94
N ARG A 94 6.00 -12.96 10.50
CA ARG A 94 6.60 -14.28 10.43
C ARG A 94 6.63 -14.92 11.81
N GLY A 95 6.49 -16.24 11.86
CA GLY A 95 6.47 -17.03 13.09
C GLY A 95 7.69 -16.75 13.97
N ARG A 96 7.43 -16.51 15.26
CA ARG A 96 8.44 -16.17 16.28
C ARG A 96 8.97 -17.38 17.06
N GLY A 97 8.57 -18.61 16.68
CA GLY A 97 9.03 -19.87 17.28
C GLY A 97 10.26 -20.50 16.62
N GLY A 98 11.06 -19.72 15.88
CA GLY A 98 12.32 -20.20 15.26
C GLY A 98 12.21 -20.54 13.76
N ALA A 99 11.13 -21.18 13.31
CA ALA A 99 10.98 -21.57 11.89
C ALA A 99 10.74 -20.41 10.91
N GLY A 100 10.27 -19.25 11.39
CA GLY A 100 10.08 -18.07 10.53
C GLY A 100 9.00 -18.21 9.44
N PHE A 101 8.09 -19.18 9.57
CA PHE A 101 7.00 -19.39 8.60
C PHE A 101 6.01 -18.21 8.59
N PRO A 102 5.50 -17.75 7.42
CA PRO A 102 4.55 -16.63 7.35
C PRO A 102 3.27 -16.91 8.14
N SER A 103 2.96 -16.07 9.12
CA SER A 103 1.85 -16.33 10.06
C SER A 103 0.48 -16.26 9.40
N GLY A 104 0.26 -15.29 8.51
CA GLY A 104 -1.01 -15.16 7.78
C GLY A 104 -1.32 -16.39 6.92
N MET A 105 -0.32 -16.91 6.21
CA MET A 105 -0.46 -18.14 5.42
C MET A 105 -0.76 -19.36 6.28
N LYS A 106 -0.07 -19.50 7.44
CA LYS A 106 -0.30 -20.62 8.37
C LYS A 106 -1.76 -20.67 8.83
N TRP A 107 -2.31 -19.52 9.18
CA TRP A 107 -3.67 -19.42 9.70
C TRP A 107 -4.71 -19.60 8.61
N GLY A 108 -4.39 -19.20 7.37
CA GLY A 108 -5.25 -19.39 6.20
C GLY A 108 -5.54 -20.86 5.86
N PHE A 109 -4.70 -21.81 6.28
CA PHE A 109 -4.96 -23.24 6.05
C PHE A 109 -6.23 -23.75 6.74
N MET A 110 -6.67 -23.12 7.83
CA MET A 110 -7.87 -23.55 8.55
C MET A 110 -9.18 -23.15 7.85
N GLY A 111 -9.14 -22.23 6.88
CA GLY A 111 -10.32 -21.71 6.20
C GLY A 111 -10.67 -22.38 4.88
N ARG A 112 -9.93 -23.42 4.46
CA ARG A 112 -10.27 -24.16 3.24
C ARG A 112 -11.43 -25.12 3.54
N PRO A 113 -12.52 -25.12 2.74
CA PRO A 113 -13.48 -26.22 2.77
C PRO A 113 -12.75 -27.52 2.42
N PHE A 114 -13.20 -28.66 2.93
CA PHE A 114 -12.65 -29.97 2.56
C PHE A 114 -13.05 -30.28 1.11
N ASP A 115 -12.20 -29.91 0.17
CA ASP A 115 -12.22 -30.34 -1.23
C ASP A 115 -11.53 -31.70 -1.31
N GLY A 116 -12.31 -32.76 -1.07
CA GLY A 116 -11.91 -34.16 -1.23
C GLY A 116 -11.59 -34.52 -2.67
#